data_AF-A0A9N9BV46-F1
#
_entry.id   AF-A0A9N9BV46-F1
#
_cell.length_a   1.000
_cell.length_b   1.000
_cell.length_c   1.000
_cell.angle_alpha   90.00
_cell.angle_beta   90.00
_cell.angle_gamma   90.00
#
_symmetry.space_group_name_H-M   'P 1'
#
loop_
_entity.id
_entity.type
_entity.pdbx_description
1 polymer ?
#
loop_
_entity_poly.entity_id
_entity_poly.type
_entity_poly.pdbx_seq_one_letter_code
_entity_poly.pdbx_strand_id
1 'polypeptide(L)'
;MSSAVKRISRQVLCHLKKTYKPSDFKPTFIYRNIWGRKRYMHPKVSSRKLADMRKNAEYLGMDPKEMGLPPKKEKKPPRTKPPKGAKHERNAPERKAKIQKALEEMPTVIENWRMVRS
;
A
#
# COMPACT_ATOMS: atom_id res chain seq x y z
N MET A 1 -36.18 13.84 1.62
CA MET A 1 -34.91 13.36 2.20
C MET A 1 -34.41 14.43 3.15
N SER A 2 -34.27 14.12 4.45
CA SER A 2 -33.66 15.06 5.40
C SER A 2 -32.17 15.15 5.09
N SER A 3 -31.73 16.20 4.41
CA SER A 3 -30.31 16.47 4.20
C SER A 3 -29.78 17.22 5.42
N ALA A 4 -29.08 16.50 6.31
CA ALA A 4 -28.33 17.15 7.37
C ALA A 4 -27.27 18.07 6.73
N VAL A 5 -27.44 19.39 6.87
CA VAL A 5 -26.49 20.37 6.34
C VAL A 5 -25.19 20.27 7.13
N LYS A 6 -24.09 19.92 6.46
CA LYS A 6 -22.77 19.84 7.10
C LYS A 6 -22.32 21.26 7.47
N ARG A 7 -22.22 21.54 8.77
CA ARG A 7 -21.66 22.79 9.27
C ARG A 7 -20.14 22.74 9.27
N ILE A 8 -19.50 23.63 8.51
CA ILE A 8 -18.04 23.78 8.48
C ILE A 8 -17.64 24.91 9.45
N SER A 9 -16.64 24.66 10.29
CA SER A 9 -16.16 25.67 11.24
C SER A 9 -15.44 26.81 10.53
N ARG A 10 -15.47 28.01 11.13
CA ARG A 10 -14.78 29.19 10.60
C ARG A 10 -13.28 28.96 10.40
N GLN A 11 -12.63 28.22 11.32
CA GLN A 11 -11.22 27.87 11.22
C GLN A 11 -10.91 27.05 9.97
N VAL A 12 -11.78 26.09 9.63
CA VAL A 12 -11.64 25.28 8.42
C VAL A 12 -11.85 26.14 7.16
N LEU A 13 -12.85 27.03 7.16
CA LEU A 13 -13.06 27.97 6.05
C LEU A 13 -11.85 28.89 5.85
N CYS A 14 -11.21 29.35 6.94
CA CYS A 14 -9.97 30.12 6.87
C CYS A 14 -8.80 29.34 6.26
N HIS A 15 -8.79 28.01 6.36
CA HIS A 15 -7.79 27.18 5.68
C HIS A 15 -8.09 27.02 4.19
N LEU A 16 -9.35 26.92 3.81
CA LEU A 16 -9.74 26.82 2.40
C LEU A 16 -9.51 28.14 1.64
N LYS A 17 -9.61 29.29 2.32
CA LYS A 17 -9.31 30.60 1.70
C LYS A 17 -7.81 30.86 1.49
N LYS A 18 -6.92 30.02 2.01
CA LYS A 18 -5.47 30.19 1.89
C LYS A 18 -4.94 29.47 0.66
N THR A 19 -4.01 30.12 -0.03
CA THR A 19 -3.20 29.51 -1.10
C THR A 19 -1.97 28.84 -0.50
N TYR A 20 -1.75 27.57 -0.86
CA TYR A 20 -0.62 26.77 -0.37
C TYR A 20 0.46 26.58 -1.42
N LYS A 21 1.72 26.48 -0.99
CA LYS A 21 2.83 26.10 -1.87
C LYS A 21 3.01 24.58 -1.85
N PRO A 22 3.47 23.94 -2.95
CA PRO A 22 3.74 22.50 -2.96
C PRO A 22 4.74 22.03 -1.88
N SER A 23 5.65 22.90 -1.45
CA SER A 23 6.61 22.63 -0.37
C SER A 23 5.97 22.53 1.02
N ASP A 24 4.79 23.12 1.24
CA ASP A 24 4.10 23.08 2.54
C ASP A 24 3.61 21.67 2.90
N PHE A 25 3.46 20.80 1.90
CA PHE A 25 3.01 19.41 2.04
C PHE A 25 4.15 18.40 2.10
N LYS A 26 5.41 18.85 1.96
CA LYS A 26 6.59 17.99 1.99
C LYS A 26 7.41 18.26 3.25
N PRO A 27 8.06 17.22 3.82
CA PRO A 27 9.03 17.44 4.88
C PRO A 27 10.25 18.19 4.32
N THR A 28 10.86 19.04 5.14
CA THR A 28 12.05 19.82 4.77
C THR A 28 13.23 19.38 5.62
N PHE A 29 14.38 19.18 4.97
CA PHE A 29 15.61 18.90 5.70
C PHE A 29 16.21 20.21 6.23
N ILE A 30 16.51 20.26 7.53
CA ILE A 30 17.13 21.44 8.15
C ILE A 30 18.41 21.02 8.84
N TYR A 31 19.48 21.75 8.53
CA TYR A 31 20.72 21.76 9.27
C TYR A 31 20.73 22.97 10.22
N ARG A 32 20.77 22.74 11.54
CA ARG A 32 20.92 23.82 12.53
C ARG A 32 22.27 23.69 13.21
N ASN A 33 23.15 24.68 12.97
CA ASN A 33 24.51 24.72 13.51
C ASN A 33 24.55 24.84 15.04
N ILE A 34 23.47 25.29 15.68
CA ILE A 34 23.42 25.58 17.13
C ILE A 34 23.57 24.32 17.99
N TRP A 35 23.18 23.14 17.48
CA TRP A 35 23.27 21.87 18.23
C TRP A 35 23.80 20.71 17.38
N GLY A 36 24.32 20.99 16.17
CA GLY A 36 24.81 19.98 15.21
C GLY A 36 23.77 18.96 14.72
N ARG A 37 22.49 19.10 15.11
CA ARG A 37 21.45 18.11 14.81
C ARG A 37 20.92 18.28 13.39
N LYS A 38 21.08 17.24 12.59
CA LYS A 38 20.48 17.08 11.27
C LYS A 38 19.10 16.43 11.43
N ARG A 39 18.02 17.07 10.99
CA ARG A 39 16.68 16.46 11.06
C ARG A 39 15.78 16.89 9.91
N TYR A 40 14.86 16.00 9.58
CA TYR A 40 13.70 16.33 8.76
C TYR A 40 12.63 16.98 9.63
N MET A 41 12.17 18.16 9.22
CA MET A 41 11.00 18.79 9.81
C MET A 41 9.74 18.25 9.14
N HIS A 42 8.68 18.14 9.93
CA HIS A 42 7.36 17.79 9.43
C HIS A 42 6.88 18.80 8.35
N PRO A 43 5.99 18.39 7.44
CA PRO A 43 5.31 19.34 6.56
C PRO A 43 4.48 20.33 7.37
N LYS A 44 4.27 21.54 6.84
CA LYS A 44 3.41 22.56 7.48
C LYS A 44 1.95 22.11 7.55
N VAL A 45 1.53 21.31 6.57
CA VAL A 45 0.20 20.72 6.53
C VAL A 45 0.31 19.20 6.70
N SER A 46 -0.29 18.67 7.77
CA SER A 46 -0.35 17.23 8.00
C SER A 46 -1.24 16.52 6.97
N SER A 47 -1.00 15.22 6.78
CA SER A 47 -1.80 14.38 5.87
C SER A 47 -3.29 14.36 6.23
N ARG A 48 -3.60 14.35 7.53
CA ARG A 48 -4.98 14.45 8.03
C ARG A 48 -5.62 15.78 7.63
N LYS A 49 -4.94 16.89 7.89
CA LYS A 49 -5.43 18.23 7.56
C LYS A 49 -5.64 18.40 6.06
N LEU A 50 -4.72 17.88 5.24
CA LEU A 50 -4.86 17.84 3.78
C LEU A 50 -6.11 17.06 3.35
N ALA A 51 -6.39 15.91 3.97
CA ALA A 51 -7.58 15.12 3.68
C ALA A 51 -8.88 15.85 4.08
N ASP A 52 -8.88 16.53 5.23
CA ASP A 52 -10.03 17.30 5.69
C ASP A 52 -10.30 18.51 4.78
N MET A 53 -9.26 19.23 4.34
CA MET A 53 -9.40 20.31 3.36
C MET A 53 -10.01 19.81 2.05
N ARG A 54 -9.56 18.67 1.52
CA ARG A 54 -10.13 18.08 0.29
C ARG A 54 -11.62 17.74 0.45
N LYS A 55 -12.00 17.09 1.55
CA LYS A 55 -13.40 16.75 1.84
C LYS A 55 -14.30 17.99 1.94
N ASN A 56 -13.77 19.09 2.46
CA ASN A 56 -14.53 20.34 2.60
C ASN A 56 -14.56 21.15 1.31
N ALA A 57 -13.48 21.12 0.51
CA ALA A 57 -13.45 21.70 -0.83
C ALA A 57 -14.49 21.02 -1.75
N GLU A 58 -14.52 19.69 -1.73
CA GLU A 58 -15.49 18.87 -2.48
C GLU A 58 -16.93 19.19 -2.05
N TYR A 59 -17.20 19.32 -0.75
CA TYR A 59 -18.52 19.70 -0.24
C TYR A 59 -18.97 21.10 -0.68
N LEU A 60 -18.04 22.04 -0.86
CA LEU A 60 -18.31 23.42 -1.26
C LEU A 60 -18.23 23.63 -2.79
N GLY A 61 -17.95 22.59 -3.56
CA GLY A 61 -17.77 22.70 -5.02
C GLY A 61 -16.54 23.48 -5.45
N MET A 62 -15.51 23.60 -4.60
CA MET A 62 -14.26 24.30 -4.91
C MET A 62 -13.23 23.31 -5.46
N ASP A 63 -12.47 23.69 -6.50
CA ASP A 63 -11.38 22.85 -7.02
C ASP A 63 -10.17 22.89 -6.08
N PRO A 64 -9.71 21.73 -5.55
CA PRO A 64 -8.48 21.64 -4.75
C PRO A 64 -7.23 22.23 -5.44
N LYS A 65 -7.18 22.21 -6.78
CA LYS A 65 -6.02 22.70 -7.53
C LYS A 65 -5.85 24.21 -7.42
N GLU A 66 -6.95 24.97 -7.43
CA GLU A 66 -6.92 26.44 -7.33
C GLU A 66 -6.33 26.92 -6.01
N MET A 67 -6.57 26.19 -4.92
CA MET A 67 -5.99 26.47 -3.60
C MET A 67 -4.52 26.00 -3.46
N GLY A 68 -3.95 25.36 -4.50
CA GLY A 68 -2.59 24.81 -4.48
C GLY A 68 -2.46 23.50 -3.72
N LEU A 69 -3.56 22.74 -3.50
CA LEU A 69 -3.45 21.41 -2.90
C LEU A 69 -2.84 20.44 -3.92
N PRO A 70 -1.92 19.54 -3.49
CA PRO A 70 -1.38 18.52 -4.38
C PRO A 70 -2.49 17.59 -4.86
N PRO A 71 -2.34 16.94 -6.03
CA PRO A 71 -3.28 15.93 -6.50
C PRO A 71 -3.36 14.75 -5.53
N LYS A 72 -4.51 14.06 -5.52
CA LYS A 72 -4.67 12.82 -4.75
C LYS A 72 -3.86 11.73 -5.43
N LYS A 73 -2.95 11.08 -4.69
CA LYS A 73 -2.16 9.97 -5.22
C LYS A 73 -3.09 8.82 -5.60
N GLU A 74 -2.90 8.28 -6.80
CA GLU A 74 -3.62 7.09 -7.26
C GLU A 74 -3.31 5.90 -6.34
N LYS A 75 -4.36 5.15 -5.99
CA LYS A 75 -4.22 3.93 -5.20
C LYS A 75 -3.78 2.80 -6.13
N LYS A 76 -2.68 2.14 -5.80
CA LYS A 76 -2.24 0.90 -6.45
C LYS A 76 -2.48 -0.27 -5.48
N PRO A 77 -3.71 -0.81 -5.38
CA PRO A 77 -4.00 -1.87 -4.42
C PRO A 77 -3.23 -3.14 -4.80
N PRO A 78 -2.63 -3.86 -3.83
CA PRO A 78 -1.83 -5.05 -4.11
C PRO A 78 -2.68 -6.27 -4.55
N ARG A 79 -4.02 -6.18 -4.45
CA ARG A 79 -4.96 -7.26 -4.81
C ARG A 79 -5.00 -7.59 -6.30
N THR A 80 -4.43 -6.73 -7.16
CA THR A 80 -4.20 -7.06 -8.58
C THR A 80 -3.05 -8.04 -8.77
N LYS A 81 -2.16 -8.20 -7.79
CA LYS A 81 -1.07 -9.18 -7.88
C LYS A 81 -1.61 -10.58 -7.59
N PRO A 82 -1.33 -11.59 -8.45
CA PRO A 82 -1.77 -12.94 -8.19
C PRO A 82 -1.14 -13.48 -6.88
N PRO A 83 -1.89 -14.29 -6.10
CA PRO A 83 -1.36 -14.89 -4.89
C PRO A 83 -0.25 -15.89 -5.22
N LYS A 84 0.75 -15.99 -4.34
CA LYS A 84 1.90 -16.91 -4.49
C LYS A 84 1.50 -18.40 -4.47
N GLY A 85 0.31 -18.73 -3.98
CA GLY A 85 -0.12 -20.10 -3.70
C GLY A 85 0.47 -20.68 -2.42
N ALA A 86 -0.19 -21.68 -1.87
CA ALA A 86 0.25 -22.39 -0.67
C ALA A 86 1.50 -23.26 -0.96
N LYS A 87 2.22 -23.68 0.08
CA LYS A 87 3.44 -24.53 -0.09
C LYS A 87 3.11 -25.84 -0.83
N HIS A 88 1.99 -26.47 -0.52
CA HIS A 88 1.62 -27.75 -1.11
C HIS A 88 1.18 -27.62 -2.58
N GLU A 89 0.55 -26.50 -2.96
CA GLU A 89 0.20 -26.20 -4.35
C GLU A 89 1.47 -25.99 -5.19
N ARG A 90 2.43 -25.22 -4.64
CA ARG A 90 3.73 -24.98 -5.28
C ARG A 90 4.54 -26.26 -5.47
N ASN A 91 4.50 -27.17 -4.49
CA ASN A 91 5.29 -28.41 -4.49
C ASN A 91 4.53 -29.61 -5.09
N ALA A 92 3.25 -29.45 -5.45
CA ALA A 92 2.45 -30.49 -6.08
C ALA A 92 3.09 -31.13 -7.34
N PRO A 93 3.66 -30.36 -8.29
CA PRO A 93 4.26 -30.97 -9.48
C PRO A 93 5.46 -31.87 -9.13
N GLU A 94 6.33 -31.43 -8.23
CA GLU A 94 7.47 -32.22 -7.77
C GLU A 94 7.03 -33.52 -7.08
N ARG A 95 5.98 -33.45 -6.24
CA ARG A 95 5.42 -34.64 -5.58
C ARG A 95 4.86 -35.63 -6.60
N LYS A 96 4.13 -35.15 -7.60
CA LYS A 96 3.58 -36.01 -8.68
C LYS A 96 4.69 -36.69 -9.48
N ALA A 97 5.74 -35.95 -9.84
CA ALA A 97 6.88 -36.50 -10.57
C ALA A 97 7.62 -37.59 -9.77
N LYS A 98 7.82 -37.38 -8.45
CA LYS A 98 8.43 -38.40 -7.58
C LYS A 98 7.60 -39.67 -7.47
N ILE A 99 6.27 -39.53 -7.37
CA ILE A 99 5.36 -40.68 -7.33
C ILE A 99 5.42 -41.45 -8.64
N GLN A 100 5.37 -40.75 -9.78
CA GLN A 100 5.43 -41.39 -11.10
C GLN A 100 6.73 -42.19 -11.28
N LYS A 101 7.87 -41.59 -10.94
CA LYS A 101 9.17 -42.27 -10.98
C LYS A 101 9.20 -43.51 -10.08
N ALA A 102 8.65 -43.42 -8.86
CA ALA A 102 8.58 -44.55 -7.95
C ALA A 102 7.69 -45.69 -8.48
N LEU A 103 6.61 -45.37 -9.21
CA LEU A 103 5.76 -46.37 -9.86
C LEU A 103 6.48 -47.08 -11.01
N GLU A 104 7.29 -46.35 -11.78
CA GLU A 104 8.13 -46.91 -12.85
C GLU A 104 9.23 -47.82 -12.32
N GLU A 105 9.86 -47.44 -11.21
CA GLU A 105 10.91 -48.23 -10.54
C GLU A 105 10.35 -49.39 -9.69
N MET A 106 9.04 -49.43 -9.44
CA MET A 106 8.42 -50.42 -8.56
C MET A 106 8.65 -51.89 -9.00
N PRO A 107 8.49 -52.27 -10.28
CA PRO A 107 8.65 -53.68 -10.70
C PRO A 107 10.07 -54.20 -10.46
N THR A 108 11.09 -53.40 -10.79
CA THR A 108 12.50 -53.78 -10.63
C THR A 108 12.88 -53.92 -9.16
N VAL A 109 12.35 -53.05 -8.29
CA VAL A 109 12.52 -53.16 -6.83
C VAL A 109 11.90 -54.45 -6.29
N ILE A 110 10.71 -54.83 -6.79
CA ILE A 110 10.03 -56.07 -6.39
C ILE A 110 10.83 -57.30 -6.82
N GLU A 111 11.34 -57.35 -8.06
CA GLU A 111 12.17 -58.46 -8.56
C GLU A 111 13.45 -58.61 -7.75
N ASN A 112 14.16 -57.52 -7.49
CA ASN A 112 15.37 -57.51 -6.67
C ASN A 112 15.09 -58.03 -5.25
N TRP A 113 13.98 -57.61 -4.64
CA TRP A 113 13.59 -58.08 -3.31
C TRP A 113 13.27 -59.59 -3.29
N ARG A 114 12.64 -60.12 -4.35
CA ARG A 114 12.37 -61.56 -4.48
C ARG A 114 13.66 -62.37 -4.61
N MET A 115 14.63 -61.91 -5.40
CA MET A 115 15.91 -62.61 -5.58
C MET A 115 16.76 -62.65 -4.32
N VAL A 116 16.74 -61.60 -3.49
CA VAL A 116 17.50 -61.57 -2.23
C VAL A 116 16.91 -62.50 -1.17
N ARG A 117 15.61 -62.79 -1.24
CA ARG A 117 14.88 -63.60 -0.25
C ARG A 117 14.76 -65.07 -0.62
N SER A 118 15.05 -65.43 -1.88
CA SER A 118 15.05 -66.81 -2.39
C SER A 118 16.43 -67.42 -2.21
#